data_AF-A0A7V9JKJ1-F1
#
_entry.id   AF-A0A7V9JKJ1-F1
#
_cell.length_a   1.000
_cell.length_b   1.000
_cell.length_c   1.000
_cell.angle_alpha   90.00
_cell.angle_beta   90.00
_cell.angle_gamma   90.00
#
_symmetry.space_group_name_H-M   'P 1'
#
loop_
_entity.id
_entity.type
_entity.pdbx_description
1 polymer ?
#
loop_
_entity_poly.entity_id
_entity_poly.type
_entity_poly.pdbx_seq_one_letter_code
_entity_poly.pdbx_strand_id
1 'polypeptide(L)'
;MRGITVELSHEEYRTAWQALDLGTRHWNLDLPGIPELTDHERRAQTATTLEDLRARGLTDRRGIDPELEDSLRLVASPVCEINGWVRTGGTSVRLLAGSRGEWAVLAMLDEHRLLVRTGPATELCTAVARQLPDRPAGPGSSVSVPSKLLEQPAHGGQPGLTGEQLENRLTRGGVK
;
A
#
# COMPACT_ATOMS: atom_id res chain seq x y z
N MET A 1 8.56 -12.53 2.52
CA MET A 1 8.68 -11.88 3.83
C MET A 1 8.37 -12.90 4.90
N ARG A 2 9.41 -13.37 5.59
CA ARG A 2 9.34 -14.38 6.66
C ARG A 2 9.42 -13.78 8.09
N GLY A 3 9.26 -12.46 8.23
CA GLY A 3 9.18 -11.80 9.53
C GLY A 3 7.76 -11.79 10.09
N ILE A 4 7.49 -10.82 10.97
CA ILE A 4 6.17 -10.57 11.55
C ILE A 4 5.12 -10.25 10.50
N THR A 5 3.88 -10.63 10.82
CA THR A 5 2.68 -10.27 10.08
C THR A 5 1.66 -9.78 11.10
N VAL A 6 1.25 -8.51 10.98
CA VAL A 6 0.28 -7.87 11.87
C VAL A 6 -0.84 -7.28 11.02
N GLU A 7 -2.07 -7.47 11.48
CA GLU A 7 -3.27 -6.92 10.87
C GLU A 7 -3.86 -5.86 11.79
N LEU A 8 -4.25 -4.70 11.25
CA LEU A 8 -4.90 -3.62 11.99
C LEU A 8 -6.18 -3.22 11.28
N SER A 9 -7.29 -3.09 12.01
CA SER A 9 -8.45 -2.36 11.51
C SER A 9 -8.06 -0.92 11.16
N HIS A 10 -8.88 -0.21 10.39
CA HIS A 10 -8.61 1.19 10.09
C HIS A 10 -8.53 2.07 11.35
N GLU A 11 -9.32 1.77 12.38
CA GLU A 11 -9.31 2.46 13.66
C GLU A 11 -8.02 2.18 14.42
N GLU A 12 -7.62 0.91 14.51
CA GLU A 12 -6.36 0.48 15.12
C GLU A 12 -5.16 1.12 14.42
N TYR A 13 -5.13 1.12 13.09
CA TYR A 13 -4.08 1.78 12.32
C TYR A 13 -4.05 3.28 12.59
N ARG A 14 -5.21 3.94 12.60
CA ARG A 14 -5.30 5.37 12.91
C ARG A 14 -4.74 5.68 14.29
N THR A 15 -5.19 4.93 15.30
CA THR A 15 -4.82 5.12 16.70
C THR A 15 -3.34 4.81 16.92
N ALA A 16 -2.80 3.71 16.37
CA ALA A 16 -1.39 3.38 16.48
C ALA A 16 -0.51 4.46 15.83
N TRP A 17 -0.88 4.94 14.65
CA TRP A 17 -0.12 6.00 13.95
C TRP A 17 -0.10 7.32 14.73
N GLN A 18 -1.21 7.67 15.37
CA GLN A 18 -1.31 8.87 16.21
C GLN A 18 -0.54 8.69 17.53
N ALA A 19 -0.66 7.53 18.18
CA ALA A 19 0.04 7.24 19.43
C ALA A 19 1.57 7.28 19.27
N LEU A 20 2.07 6.91 18.10
CA LEU A 20 3.49 6.92 17.75
C LEU A 20 4.01 8.26 17.18
N ASP A 21 3.12 9.24 17.02
CA ASP A 21 3.40 10.56 16.44
C ASP A 21 4.16 10.50 15.10
N LEU A 22 3.66 9.66 14.17
CA LEU A 22 4.33 9.39 12.89
C LEU A 22 4.07 10.44 11.80
N GLY A 23 3.42 11.55 12.15
CA GLY A 23 3.09 12.63 11.20
C GLY A 23 2.10 12.20 10.11
N THR A 24 2.26 12.74 8.91
CA THR A 24 1.35 12.51 7.78
C THR A 24 1.58 11.12 7.16
N ARG A 25 0.49 10.38 6.93
CA ARG A 25 0.56 9.10 6.20
C ARG A 25 0.93 9.34 4.74
N HIS A 26 1.67 8.39 4.18
CA HIS A 26 1.84 8.34 2.72
C HIS A 26 0.47 8.23 2.03
N TRP A 27 0.26 8.97 0.95
CA TRP A 27 -1.05 9.09 0.28
C TRP A 27 -1.66 7.74 -0.15
N ASN A 28 -0.83 6.77 -0.54
CA ASN A 28 -1.31 5.40 -0.83
C ASN A 28 -1.85 4.66 0.40
N LEU A 29 -1.38 5.00 1.59
CA LEU A 29 -1.83 4.40 2.86
C LEU A 29 -2.70 5.36 3.69
N ASP A 30 -3.19 6.42 3.07
CA ASP A 30 -4.18 7.27 3.72
C ASP A 30 -5.53 6.53 3.80
N LEU A 31 -6.39 6.94 4.74
CA LEU A 31 -7.69 6.31 5.01
C LEU A 31 -8.82 7.18 4.42
N PRO A 32 -9.09 7.13 3.10
CA PRO A 32 -10.12 7.94 2.49
C PRO A 32 -11.50 7.52 2.98
N GLY A 33 -12.37 8.51 3.21
CA GLY A 33 -13.78 8.28 3.51
C GLY A 33 -14.11 7.93 4.96
N ILE A 34 -13.13 7.89 5.87
CA ILE A 34 -13.45 7.78 7.29
C ILE A 34 -13.83 9.17 7.82
N PRO A 35 -14.94 9.31 8.56
CA PRO A 35 -15.36 10.59 9.11
C PRO A 35 -14.26 11.26 9.94
N GLU A 36 -14.18 12.58 9.82
CA GLU A 36 -13.47 13.41 10.79
C GLU A 36 -14.22 13.33 12.13
N LEU A 37 -13.53 12.90 13.17
CA LEU A 37 -14.09 12.82 14.51
C LEU A 37 -13.85 14.13 15.25
N THR A 38 -14.86 14.57 16.00
CA THR A 38 -14.67 15.61 17.03
C THR A 38 -13.64 15.15 18.06
N ASP A 39 -13.05 16.07 18.81
CA ASP A 39 -12.06 15.71 19.82
C ASP A 39 -12.63 14.78 20.91
N HIS A 40 -13.92 14.89 21.22
CA HIS A 40 -14.58 14.00 22.18
C HIS A 40 -14.74 12.57 21.61
N GLU A 41 -15.30 12.43 20.42
CA GLU A 41 -15.45 11.14 19.74
C GLU A 41 -14.09 10.47 19.51
N ARG A 42 -13.07 11.26 19.12
CA ARG A 42 -11.71 10.78 18.94
C ARG A 42 -11.13 10.21 20.24
N ARG A 43 -11.33 10.88 21.39
CA ARG A 43 -10.86 10.38 22.69
C ARG A 43 -11.55 9.08 23.08
N ALA A 44 -12.88 9.01 22.92
CA ALA A 44 -13.65 7.80 23.23
C ALA A 44 -13.21 6.62 22.34
N GLN A 45 -13.12 6.84 21.03
CA GLN A 45 -12.67 5.83 20.07
C GLN A 45 -11.25 5.36 20.38
N THR A 46 -10.31 6.28 20.61
CA THR A 46 -8.93 5.94 20.95
C THR A 46 -8.84 5.10 22.21
N ALA A 47 -9.64 5.39 23.24
CA ALA A 47 -9.64 4.59 24.47
C ALA A 47 -10.07 3.14 24.19
N THR A 48 -11.19 2.94 23.49
CA THR A 48 -11.68 1.61 23.10
C THR A 48 -10.69 0.88 22.20
N THR A 49 -10.16 1.54 21.17
CA THR A 49 -9.19 0.93 20.24
C THR A 49 -7.88 0.54 20.94
N LEU A 50 -7.42 1.29 21.95
CA LEU A 50 -6.25 0.90 22.74
C LEU A 50 -6.54 -0.32 23.64
N GLU A 51 -7.78 -0.52 24.08
CA GLU A 51 -8.18 -1.75 24.78
C GLU A 51 -8.18 -2.95 23.85
N ASP A 52 -8.68 -2.81 22.62
CA ASP A 52 -8.65 -3.86 21.59
C ASP A 52 -7.22 -4.26 21.22
N LEU A 53 -6.35 -3.27 20.97
CA LEU A 53 -4.93 -3.49 20.73
C LEU A 53 -4.27 -4.21 21.91
N ARG A 54 -4.65 -3.87 23.15
CA ARG A 54 -4.09 -4.47 24.37
C ARG A 54 -4.54 -5.92 24.52
N ALA A 55 -5.81 -6.22 24.23
CA ALA A 55 -6.33 -7.59 24.23
C ALA A 55 -5.59 -8.48 23.22
N ARG A 56 -5.07 -7.87 22.15
CA ARG A 56 -4.27 -8.53 21.11
C ARG A 56 -2.76 -8.53 21.40
N GLY A 57 -2.32 -7.92 22.51
CA GLY A 57 -0.89 -7.80 22.85
C GLY A 57 -0.10 -6.82 21.99
N LEU A 58 -0.78 -5.96 21.22
CA LEU A 58 -0.15 -4.96 20.33
C LEU A 58 0.08 -3.61 21.03
N THR A 59 -0.34 -3.48 22.29
CA THR A 59 0.01 -2.36 23.16
C THR A 59 -0.05 -2.81 24.63
N ASP A 60 0.73 -2.16 25.49
CA ASP A 60 0.75 -2.40 26.91
C ASP A 60 0.80 -1.08 27.71
N ARG A 61 1.42 -1.09 28.90
CA ARG A 61 1.62 0.13 29.71
C ARG A 61 2.81 0.98 29.24
N ARG A 62 3.71 0.42 28.44
CA ARG A 62 4.92 1.06 27.90
C ARG A 62 4.66 1.72 26.55
N GLY A 63 3.67 1.24 25.80
CA GLY A 63 3.28 1.85 24.53
C GLY A 63 2.76 0.81 23.54
N ILE A 64 2.89 1.12 22.26
CA ILE A 64 2.68 0.15 21.18
C ILE A 64 3.76 -0.93 21.28
N ASP A 65 3.41 -2.16 20.88
CA ASP A 65 4.37 -3.26 20.78
C ASP A 65 5.60 -2.85 19.94
N PRO A 66 6.84 -3.08 20.41
CA PRO A 66 8.05 -2.61 19.72
C PRO A 66 8.18 -3.10 18.28
N GLU A 67 7.76 -4.33 18.00
CA GLU A 67 7.83 -4.92 16.66
C GLU A 67 6.83 -4.24 15.70
N LEU A 68 5.62 -3.92 16.18
CA LEU A 68 4.66 -3.11 15.45
C LEU A 68 5.13 -1.66 15.28
N GLU A 69 5.69 -1.05 16.33
CA GLU A 69 6.23 0.31 16.30
C GLU A 69 7.32 0.45 15.24
N ASP A 70 8.32 -0.44 15.25
CA ASP A 70 9.40 -0.45 14.27
C ASP A 70 8.87 -0.61 12.84
N SER A 71 7.86 -1.48 12.66
CA SER A 71 7.20 -1.69 11.37
C SER A 71 6.50 -0.42 10.87
N LEU A 72 5.73 0.26 11.71
CA LEU A 72 5.01 1.48 11.35
C LEU A 72 5.96 2.66 11.14
N ARG A 73 7.03 2.77 11.93
CA ARG A 73 8.09 3.78 11.71
C ARG A 73 8.80 3.57 10.37
N LEU A 74 9.05 2.32 9.97
CA LEU A 74 9.61 2.02 8.66
C LEU A 74 8.64 2.35 7.51
N VAL A 75 7.33 2.15 7.72
CA VAL A 75 6.29 2.59 6.77
C VAL A 75 6.24 4.12 6.66
N ALA A 76 6.39 4.84 7.77
CA ALA A 76 6.33 6.30 7.80
C ALA A 76 7.54 6.98 7.14
N SER A 77 8.71 6.34 7.20
CA SER A 77 9.95 6.92 6.69
C SER A 77 10.89 5.87 6.09
N PRO A 78 10.52 5.24 4.96
CA PRO A 78 11.42 4.34 4.26
C PRO A 78 12.58 5.10 3.59
N VAL A 79 13.74 4.45 3.44
CA VAL A 79 14.84 5.01 2.63
C VAL A 79 14.64 4.69 1.15
N CYS A 80 14.17 3.48 0.86
CA CYS A 80 13.74 3.06 -0.47
C CYS A 80 12.26 2.67 -0.41
N GLU A 81 11.47 3.13 -1.36
CA GLU A 81 10.03 2.92 -1.39
C GLU A 81 9.57 2.36 -2.74
N ILE A 82 8.63 1.41 -2.69
CA ILE A 82 7.83 0.95 -3.82
C ILE A 82 6.37 1.11 -3.41
N ASN A 83 5.62 1.93 -4.13
CA ASN A 83 4.20 2.14 -3.85
C ASN A 83 3.36 1.78 -5.07
N GLY A 84 2.10 1.39 -4.85
CA GLY A 84 1.26 0.93 -5.94
C GLY A 84 -0.17 0.67 -5.55
N TRP A 85 -0.98 0.46 -6.59
CA TRP A 85 -2.39 0.15 -6.46
C TRP A 85 -2.72 -1.06 -7.33
N VAL A 86 -3.11 -2.16 -6.71
CA VAL A 86 -3.52 -3.40 -7.38
C VAL A 86 -5.04 -3.47 -7.39
N ARG A 87 -5.63 -3.63 -8.58
CA ARG A 87 -7.08 -3.81 -8.78
C ARG A 87 -7.34 -5.13 -9.47
N THR A 88 -8.11 -6.02 -8.85
CA THR A 88 -8.43 -7.34 -9.41
C THR A 88 -9.88 -7.70 -9.11
N GLY A 89 -10.69 -7.94 -10.13
CA GLY A 89 -12.02 -8.56 -9.94
C GLY A 89 -12.95 -7.84 -8.95
N GLY A 90 -12.86 -6.51 -8.86
CA GLY A 90 -13.66 -5.70 -7.93
C GLY A 90 -12.95 -5.37 -6.61
N THR A 91 -11.87 -6.05 -6.25
CA THR A 91 -11.06 -5.70 -5.09
C THR A 91 -9.95 -4.71 -5.46
N SER A 92 -9.57 -3.90 -4.48
CA SER A 92 -8.63 -2.81 -4.62
C SER A 92 -7.73 -2.81 -3.39
N VAL A 93 -6.43 -3.06 -3.59
CA VAL A 93 -5.41 -3.03 -2.53
C VAL A 93 -4.39 -1.97 -2.88
N ARG A 94 -4.21 -1.01 -1.97
CA ARG A 94 -3.10 -0.04 -2.04
C ARG A 94 -1.94 -0.61 -1.25
N LEU A 95 -0.73 -0.47 -1.77
CA LEU A 95 0.47 -0.98 -1.12
C LEU A 95 1.56 0.07 -1.04
N LEU A 96 2.35 -0.03 0.02
CA LEU A 96 3.63 0.63 0.17
C LEU A 96 4.60 -0.39 0.76
N ALA A 97 5.70 -0.59 0.05
CA ALA A 97 6.80 -1.41 0.49
C ALA A 97 8.00 -0.48 0.72
N GLY A 98 8.62 -0.61 1.88
CA GLY A 98 9.69 0.26 2.34
C GLY A 98 10.89 -0.56 2.81
N SER A 99 12.09 0.00 2.74
CA SER A 99 13.26 -0.61 3.39
C SER A 99 14.22 0.43 3.97
N ARG A 100 15.00 -0.01 4.96
CA ARG A 100 16.09 0.73 5.60
C ARG A 100 17.15 -0.27 6.08
N GLY A 101 18.34 -0.20 5.49
CA GLY A 101 19.38 -1.21 5.72
C GLY A 101 18.90 -2.60 5.29
N GLU A 102 19.08 -3.59 6.16
CA GLU A 102 18.70 -4.98 5.89
C GLU A 102 17.21 -5.28 6.13
N TRP A 103 16.43 -4.30 6.59
CA TRP A 103 15.03 -4.48 6.97
C TRP A 103 14.06 -3.91 5.93
N ALA A 104 12.98 -4.64 5.68
CA ALA A 104 11.88 -4.26 4.80
C ALA A 104 10.52 -4.41 5.47
N VAL A 105 9.58 -3.58 5.03
CA VAL A 105 8.16 -3.64 5.35
C VAL A 105 7.33 -3.64 4.06
N LEU A 106 6.22 -4.36 4.07
CA LEU A 106 5.16 -4.30 3.07
C LEU A 106 3.85 -4.03 3.82
N ALA A 107 3.31 -2.84 3.63
CA ALA A 107 2.02 -2.40 4.13
C ALA A 107 1.00 -2.46 2.99
N MET A 108 -0.14 -3.10 3.24
CA MET A 108 -1.23 -3.27 2.28
C MET A 108 -2.53 -2.82 2.92
N LEU A 109 -3.20 -1.87 2.29
CA LEU A 109 -4.42 -1.25 2.77
C LEU A 109 -5.57 -1.56 1.82
N ASP A 110 -6.60 -2.21 2.34
CA ASP A 110 -7.87 -2.47 1.66
C ASP A 110 -9.03 -1.74 2.36
N GLU A 111 -10.26 -2.07 1.98
CA GLU A 111 -11.50 -1.46 2.51
C GLU A 111 -11.78 -1.79 3.98
N HIS A 112 -11.06 -2.75 4.56
CA HIS A 112 -11.33 -3.26 5.91
C HIS A 112 -10.17 -3.03 6.86
N ARG A 113 -8.93 -3.07 6.36
CA ARG A 113 -7.75 -3.19 7.23
C ARG A 113 -6.44 -2.80 6.56
N LEU A 114 -5.44 -2.59 7.41
CA LEU A 114 -4.03 -2.56 7.07
C LEU A 114 -3.38 -3.90 7.44
N LEU A 115 -2.76 -4.57 6.48
CA LEU A 115 -1.88 -5.72 6.72
C LEU A 115 -0.43 -5.27 6.58
N VAL A 116 0.36 -5.49 7.62
CA VAL A 116 1.80 -5.15 7.67
C VAL A 116 2.62 -6.42 7.77
N ARG A 117 3.62 -6.55 6.89
CA ARG A 117 4.56 -7.67 6.88
C ARG A 117 5.98 -7.15 6.88
N THR A 118 6.86 -7.77 7.65
CA THR A 118 8.29 -7.43 7.63
C THR A 118 9.16 -8.61 7.21
N GLY A 119 10.40 -8.31 6.85
CA GLY A 119 11.38 -9.29 6.39
C GLY A 119 12.67 -8.63 5.93
N PRO A 120 13.58 -9.42 5.35
CA PRO A 120 14.84 -8.88 4.83
C PRO A 120 14.61 -8.00 3.60
N ALA A 121 15.41 -6.93 3.46
CA ALA A 121 15.33 -5.99 2.35
C ALA A 121 15.50 -6.65 0.98
N THR A 122 16.30 -7.72 0.91
CA THR A 122 16.50 -8.53 -0.30
C THR A 122 15.22 -9.20 -0.82
N GLU A 123 14.20 -9.37 0.02
CA GLU A 123 12.90 -9.94 -0.39
C GLU A 123 11.89 -8.89 -0.85
N LEU A 124 12.17 -7.58 -0.75
CA LEU A 124 11.19 -6.51 -0.96
C LEU A 124 10.52 -6.58 -2.34
N CYS A 125 11.32 -6.61 -3.41
CA CYS A 125 10.80 -6.65 -4.78
C CYS A 125 9.95 -7.91 -5.05
N THR A 126 10.41 -9.06 -4.57
CA THR A 126 9.66 -10.32 -4.68
C THR A 126 8.36 -10.28 -3.88
N ALA A 127 8.37 -9.64 -2.70
CA ALA A 127 7.18 -9.51 -1.87
C ALA A 127 6.11 -8.62 -2.53
N VAL A 128 6.52 -7.53 -3.17
CA VAL A 128 5.63 -6.66 -3.95
C VAL A 128 5.09 -7.41 -5.17
N ALA A 129 5.94 -8.07 -5.95
CA ALA A 129 5.52 -8.81 -7.15
C ALA A 129 4.49 -9.90 -6.83
N ARG A 130 4.60 -10.54 -5.66
CA ARG A 130 3.65 -11.55 -5.18
C ARG A 130 2.26 -11.00 -4.80
N GLN A 131 2.07 -9.68 -4.80
CA GLN A 131 0.73 -9.08 -4.63
C GLN A 131 -0.05 -9.02 -5.95
N LEU A 132 0.62 -9.28 -7.08
CA LEU A 132 -0.05 -9.37 -8.37
C LEU A 132 -0.70 -10.76 -8.53
N PRO A 133 -1.80 -10.86 -9.31
CA PRO A 133 -2.39 -12.14 -9.63
C PRO A 133 -1.36 -13.10 -10.24
N ASP A 134 -1.38 -14.36 -9.81
CA ASP A 134 -0.52 -15.39 -10.38
C ASP A 134 -0.97 -15.67 -11.83
N ARG A 135 -0.18 -15.14 -12.78
CA ARG A 135 -0.42 -15.29 -14.21
C ARG A 135 0.92 -15.50 -14.92
N PRO A 136 0.94 -16.35 -15.95
CA PRO A 136 2.10 -16.46 -16.82
C PRO A 136 2.37 -15.12 -17.51
N ALA A 137 3.61 -14.93 -17.97
CA ALA A 137 3.95 -13.81 -18.81
C ALA A 137 3.01 -13.76 -20.03
N GLY A 138 2.56 -12.55 -20.38
CA GLY A 138 1.74 -12.36 -21.57
C GLY A 138 2.49 -12.79 -22.83
N PRO A 139 1.80 -13.35 -23.84
CA PRO A 139 2.43 -13.68 -25.12
C PRO A 139 2.88 -12.38 -25.81
N GLY A 140 4.05 -12.41 -26.45
CA GLY A 140 4.54 -11.29 -27.26
C GLY A 140 6.05 -11.08 -27.16
N SER A 141 6.53 -10.11 -27.94
CA SER A 141 7.91 -9.64 -27.88
C SER A 141 7.97 -8.26 -27.23
N SER A 142 9.03 -7.98 -26.47
CA SER A 142 9.25 -6.64 -25.93
C SER A 142 9.57 -5.65 -27.05
N VAL A 143 8.84 -4.53 -27.09
CA VAL A 143 9.10 -3.42 -28.00
C VAL A 143 9.30 -2.14 -27.21
N SER A 144 10.20 -1.27 -27.67
CA SER A 144 10.41 0.06 -27.09
C SER A 144 9.76 1.10 -28.00
N VAL A 145 8.85 1.89 -27.43
CA VAL A 145 8.14 2.93 -28.15
C VAL A 145 8.23 4.24 -27.36
N PRO A 146 8.20 5.42 -28.02
CA PRO A 146 8.13 6.69 -27.31
C PRO A 146 6.90 6.76 -26.40
N SER A 147 7.10 7.15 -25.13
CA SER A 147 6.03 7.20 -24.11
C SER A 147 4.83 8.05 -24.53
N LYS A 148 5.05 9.13 -25.29
CA LYS A 148 3.98 9.98 -25.87
C LYS A 148 2.97 9.23 -26.74
N LEU A 149 3.35 8.09 -27.30
CA LEU A 149 2.44 7.24 -28.07
C LEU A 149 1.52 6.40 -27.16
N LEU A 150 1.86 6.26 -25.88
CA LEU A 150 1.10 5.53 -24.87
C LEU A 150 0.25 6.46 -23.97
N GLU A 151 0.48 7.77 -24.03
CA GLU A 151 -0.29 8.77 -23.30
C GLU A 151 -1.78 8.71 -23.67
N GLN A 152 -2.66 8.47 -22.72
CA GLN A 152 -4.09 8.32 -23.00
C GLN A 152 -4.71 9.66 -23.43
N PRO A 153 -5.59 9.70 -24.44
CA PRO A 153 -6.47 10.84 -24.64
C PRO A 153 -7.39 10.98 -23.42
N ALA A 154 -7.57 12.20 -22.91
CA ALA A 154 -8.56 12.49 -21.89
C ALA A 154 -9.97 12.37 -22.50
N HIS A 155 -10.51 11.15 -22.67
CA HIS A 155 -11.85 10.94 -23.22
C HIS A 155 -12.72 10.19 -22.22
N GLY A 156 -13.68 10.90 -21.62
CA GLY A 156 -14.89 10.32 -21.04
C GLY A 156 -14.75 9.44 -19.79
N GLY A 157 -13.58 9.38 -19.15
CA GLY A 157 -13.41 8.70 -17.87
C GLY A 157 -13.22 7.17 -17.93
N GLN A 158 -13.06 6.57 -19.13
CA GLN A 158 -12.67 5.17 -19.25
C GLN A 158 -11.14 5.07 -19.45
N PRO A 159 -10.39 4.47 -18.50
CA PRO A 159 -8.95 4.36 -18.62
C PRO A 159 -8.54 3.30 -19.64
N GLY A 160 -7.55 3.62 -20.48
CA GLY A 160 -6.85 2.68 -21.36
C GLY A 160 -7.10 2.87 -22.86
N LEU A 161 -6.25 2.23 -23.66
CA LEU A 161 -6.45 2.01 -25.10
C LEU A 161 -6.88 0.55 -25.28
N THR A 162 -7.84 0.27 -26.16
CA THR A 162 -8.04 -1.10 -26.66
C THR A 162 -6.81 -1.59 -27.42
N GLY A 163 -6.66 -2.90 -27.61
CA GLY A 163 -5.54 -3.47 -28.39
C GLY A 163 -5.43 -2.85 -29.79
N GLU A 164 -6.56 -2.74 -30.49
CA GLU A 164 -6.65 -2.12 -31.82
C GLU A 164 -6.31 -0.62 -31.79
N GLN A 165 -6.77 0.11 -30.77
CA GLN A 165 -6.45 1.54 -30.62
C GLN A 165 -4.95 1.77 -30.37
N LEU A 166 -4.34 0.91 -29.56
CA LEU A 166 -2.91 0.94 -29.30
C LEU A 166 -2.13 0.63 -30.58
N GLU A 167 -2.44 -0.47 -31.26
CA GLU A 167 -1.81 -0.87 -32.53
C GLU A 167 -1.88 0.26 -33.57
N ASN A 168 -3.08 0.78 -33.84
CA ASN A 168 -3.28 1.87 -34.79
C ASN A 168 -2.48 3.13 -34.46
N ARG A 169 -2.26 3.39 -33.17
CA ARG A 169 -1.48 4.55 -32.71
C ARG A 169 0.02 4.31 -32.86
N LEU A 170 0.49 3.10 -32.57
CA LEU A 170 1.89 2.72 -32.77
C LEU A 170 2.26 2.76 -34.25
N THR A 171 1.42 2.19 -35.13
CA THR A 171 1.61 2.21 -36.59
C THR A 171 1.66 3.64 -37.13
N ARG A 172 0.73 4.51 -36.71
CA ARG A 172 0.76 5.95 -37.07
C ARG A 172 1.98 6.69 -36.53
N GLY A 173 2.52 6.25 -35.40
CA GLY A 173 3.75 6.76 -34.79
C GLY A 173 5.04 6.25 -35.47
N GLY A 174 4.94 5.45 -36.52
CA GLY A 174 6.09 4.90 -37.26
C GLY A 174 6.72 3.65 -36.64
N VAL A 175 6.06 3.05 -35.63
CA VAL A 175 6.44 1.74 -35.09
C VAL A 175 5.87 0.69 -36.04
N LYS A 176 6.74 -0.13 -36.62
CA LYS A 176 6.39 -1.20 -37.57
C LYS A 176 6.39 -2.56 -36.89
#